data_AF-A0A7X9C9F9-F1
#
_entry.id   AF-A0A7X9C9F9-F1
#
_cell.length_a   1.000
_cell.length_b   1.000
_cell.length_c   1.000
_cell.angle_alpha   90.00
_cell.angle_beta   90.00
_cell.angle_gamma   90.00
#
_symmetry.space_group_name_H-M   'P 1'
#
loop_
_entity.id
_entity.type
_entity.pdbx_description
1 polymer ?
#
loop_
_entity_poly.entity_id
_entity_poly.type
_entity_poly.pdbx_seq_one_letter_code
_entity_poly.pdbx_strand_id
1 'polypeptide(L)'
;WALEAHINDAGLAAQAELLARHAEEEGEPEHAARLREEGNYLKARSLNYSLLFDPAIEFFQGRRADGAFAQSPREYDPRTWGGDYTETNGWNFAFHAPHDGEGLAALYGGREMLRGRLEEFFHTPERADRPGSYGGIIHEMVEARAVRMGQFGMSNQPSHHIPFLFHHVGAPEEASRIVREVHRRLFVGEQIGQGYPGDEDNGEMSAWWLLTALGLYPLQLGTGRYHLVAPLFPRATVHPLGGEPFAITTEAEDPQDACITAMSVDGREHHDSWIEHTELRGRLHLRLAAEPAGWGGAPPSLSAPGERPEPLRDLFGADPSDPLLDDDSRTEREFGTRSAVIELPELGEPQQARFLTLTSSTQTGGDPIAWRLEGSDDGQSWELLDTRSAQSFRWRRQTRPFEISSPRPCTHHRLVVSTSEGPLRLAEIELLA
;
A
#
# COMPACT_ATOMS: atom_id res chain seq x y z
N TRP A 1 5.33 8.15 7.58
CA TRP A 1 4.34 8.88 6.75
C TRP A 1 4.29 8.41 5.30
N ALA A 2 5.37 8.53 4.52
CA ALA A 2 5.33 8.16 3.10
C ALA A 2 4.89 6.70 2.86
N LEU A 3 5.43 5.74 3.61
CA LEU A 3 5.02 4.33 3.53
C LEU A 3 3.52 4.12 3.80
N GLU A 4 2.96 4.81 4.80
CA GLU A 4 1.50 4.79 5.08
C GLU A 4 0.69 5.36 3.92
N ALA A 5 1.16 6.45 3.30
CA ALA A 5 0.48 7.06 2.16
C ALA A 5 0.43 6.10 0.96
N HIS A 6 1.46 5.27 0.76
CA HIS A 6 1.46 4.25 -0.29
C HIS A 6 0.48 3.11 -0.01
N ILE A 7 0.31 2.71 1.25
CA ILE A 7 -0.75 1.76 1.65
C ILE A 7 -2.13 2.37 1.37
N ASN A 8 -2.33 3.65 1.70
CA ASN A 8 -3.58 4.36 1.42
C ASN A 8 -3.87 4.42 -0.09
N ASP A 9 -2.86 4.71 -0.91
CA ASP A 9 -3.00 4.72 -2.36
C ASP A 9 -3.43 3.36 -2.92
N ALA A 10 -2.88 2.26 -2.40
CA ALA A 10 -3.30 0.92 -2.79
C ALA A 10 -4.77 0.64 -2.41
N GLY A 11 -5.18 1.04 -1.21
CA GLY A 11 -6.57 0.90 -0.76
C GLY A 11 -7.55 1.76 -1.57
N LEU A 12 -7.17 3.00 -1.90
CA LEU A 12 -7.95 3.88 -2.76
C LEU A 12 -8.03 3.36 -4.20
N ALA A 13 -6.96 2.76 -4.72
CA ALA A 13 -6.99 2.10 -6.03
C ALA A 13 -7.99 0.94 -6.07
N ALA A 14 -8.00 0.09 -5.03
CA ALA A 14 -8.98 -0.99 -4.90
C ALA A 14 -10.42 -0.44 -4.81
N GLN A 15 -10.63 0.65 -4.07
CA GLN A 15 -11.93 1.32 -4.00
C GLN A 15 -12.36 1.90 -5.36
N ALA A 16 -11.44 2.54 -6.09
CA ALA A 16 -11.71 3.10 -7.42
C ALA A 16 -12.13 2.02 -8.40
N GLU A 17 -11.52 0.84 -8.34
CA GLU A 17 -11.91 -0.32 -9.16
C GLU A 17 -13.35 -0.79 -8.86
N LEU A 18 -13.72 -0.86 -7.58
CA LEU A 18 -15.08 -1.21 -7.16
C LEU A 18 -16.10 -0.18 -7.64
N LEU A 19 -15.81 1.12 -7.46
CA LEU A 19 -16.68 2.20 -7.90
C LEU A 19 -16.80 2.24 -9.43
N ALA A 20 -15.72 1.94 -10.16
CA ALA A 20 -15.76 1.87 -11.61
C ALA A 20 -16.72 0.78 -12.10
N ARG A 21 -16.68 -0.41 -11.50
CA ARG A 21 -17.65 -1.49 -11.80
C ARG A 21 -19.08 -1.05 -11.53
N HIS A 22 -19.32 -0.39 -10.39
CA HIS A 22 -20.65 0.09 -10.04
C HIS A 22 -21.17 1.14 -11.04
N ALA A 23 -20.33 2.10 -11.42
CA ALA A 23 -20.69 3.11 -12.43
C ALA A 23 -21.02 2.47 -13.79
N GLU A 24 -20.38 1.37 -14.18
CA GLU A 24 -20.76 0.63 -15.39
C GLU A 24 -22.13 -0.04 -15.27
N GLU A 25 -22.42 -0.65 -14.13
CA GLU A 25 -23.72 -1.27 -13.85
C GLU A 25 -24.85 -0.23 -13.88
N GLU A 26 -24.56 1.02 -13.46
CA GLU A 26 -25.49 2.15 -13.50
C GLU A 26 -25.57 2.83 -14.89
N GLY A 27 -24.75 2.43 -15.85
CA GLY A 27 -24.75 2.98 -17.21
C GLY A 27 -24.01 4.33 -17.35
N GLU A 28 -23.01 4.58 -16.51
CA GLU A 28 -22.15 5.78 -16.51
C GLU A 28 -20.72 5.49 -17.01
N PRO A 29 -20.52 5.12 -18.29
CA PRO A 29 -19.23 4.63 -18.80
C PRO A 29 -18.09 5.67 -18.72
N GLU A 30 -18.40 6.96 -18.88
CA GLU A 30 -17.39 8.03 -18.74
C GLU A 30 -16.92 8.17 -17.29
N HIS A 31 -17.83 8.01 -16.32
CA HIS A 31 -17.48 8.03 -14.91
C HIS A 31 -16.62 6.82 -14.55
N ALA A 32 -16.99 5.63 -15.03
CA ALA A 32 -16.22 4.40 -14.86
C ALA A 32 -14.82 4.50 -15.45
N ALA A 33 -14.68 5.04 -16.67
CA ALA A 33 -13.38 5.24 -17.32
C ALA A 33 -12.49 6.17 -16.49
N ARG A 34 -13.01 7.30 -16.00
CA ARG A 34 -12.28 8.22 -15.12
C ARG A 34 -11.79 7.52 -13.85
N LEU A 35 -12.66 6.77 -13.18
CA LEU A 35 -12.32 6.04 -11.95
C LEU A 35 -11.22 5.01 -12.19
N ARG A 36 -11.20 4.33 -13.34
CA ARG A 36 -10.14 3.39 -13.70
C ARG A 36 -8.79 4.09 -13.88
N GLU A 37 -8.77 5.21 -14.59
CA GLU A 37 -7.52 5.96 -14.81
C GLU A 37 -6.96 6.48 -13.48
N GLU A 38 -7.82 7.05 -12.63
CA GLU A 38 -7.45 7.49 -11.29
C GLU A 38 -6.97 6.32 -10.42
N GLY A 39 -7.67 5.18 -10.46
CA GLY A 39 -7.27 3.96 -9.75
C GLY A 39 -5.95 3.37 -10.24
N ASN A 40 -5.70 3.35 -11.55
CA ASN A 40 -4.45 2.87 -12.14
C ASN A 40 -3.26 3.75 -11.74
N TYR A 41 -3.46 5.06 -11.73
CA TYR A 41 -2.46 6.02 -11.24
C TYR A 41 -2.14 5.80 -9.75
N LEU A 42 -3.17 5.68 -8.90
CA LEU A 42 -2.98 5.42 -7.47
C LEU A 42 -2.31 4.06 -7.22
N LYS A 43 -2.68 3.02 -7.98
CA LYS A 43 -2.04 1.71 -7.93
C LYS A 43 -0.55 1.83 -8.24
N ALA A 44 -0.18 2.57 -9.28
CA ALA A 44 1.22 2.76 -9.65
C ALA A 44 1.98 3.62 -8.60
N ARG A 45 1.36 4.69 -8.10
CA ARG A 45 1.93 5.53 -7.03
C ARG A 45 2.11 4.76 -5.71
N SER A 46 1.27 3.76 -5.45
CA SER A 46 1.41 2.89 -4.28
C SER A 46 2.69 2.04 -4.31
N LEU A 47 3.39 1.93 -5.45
CA LEU A 47 4.68 1.24 -5.57
C LEU A 47 5.89 2.12 -5.21
N ASN A 48 5.68 3.41 -4.97
CA ASN A 48 6.72 4.36 -4.59
C ASN A 48 7.36 4.06 -3.22
N TYR A 49 6.78 3.16 -2.42
CA TYR A 49 7.43 2.65 -1.19
C TYR A 49 8.83 2.12 -1.45
N SER A 50 9.05 1.52 -2.64
CA SER A 50 10.35 1.01 -3.07
C SER A 50 11.45 2.08 -3.14
N LEU A 51 11.08 3.35 -3.35
CA LEU A 51 12.02 4.48 -3.40
C LEU A 51 12.64 4.81 -2.04
N LEU A 52 12.06 4.28 -0.96
CA LEU A 52 12.52 4.47 0.42
C LEU A 52 13.33 3.28 0.93
N PHE A 53 13.40 2.18 0.17
CA PHE A 53 14.19 1.01 0.53
C PHE A 53 15.66 1.26 0.19
N ASP A 54 16.53 1.25 1.21
CA ASP A 54 17.97 1.35 1.01
C ASP A 54 18.59 -0.07 0.98
N PRO A 55 19.03 -0.55 -0.19
CA PRO A 55 19.63 -1.88 -0.31
C PRO A 55 20.98 -2.01 0.43
N ALA A 56 21.63 -0.90 0.82
CA ALA A 56 22.90 -0.96 1.53
C ALA A 56 22.74 -1.29 3.03
N ILE A 57 21.55 -1.06 3.59
CA ILE A 57 21.20 -1.41 4.98
C ILE A 57 20.08 -2.45 5.06
N GLU A 58 19.38 -2.70 3.95
CA GLU A 58 18.24 -3.62 3.86
C GLU A 58 17.06 -3.22 4.76
N PHE A 59 16.76 -1.91 4.80
CA PHE A 59 15.62 -1.33 5.51
C PHE A 59 15.07 -0.12 4.76
N PHE A 60 13.82 0.24 5.07
CA PHE A 60 13.27 1.53 4.68
C PHE A 60 13.80 2.63 5.57
N GLN A 61 14.23 3.75 4.98
CA GLN A 61 14.63 4.95 5.73
C GLN A 61 14.21 6.22 4.99
N GLY A 62 14.31 7.35 5.67
CA GLY A 62 13.98 8.65 5.11
C GLY A 62 14.84 8.97 3.89
N ARG A 63 14.25 9.75 2.98
CA ARG A 63 14.91 10.25 1.78
C ARG A 63 14.80 11.77 1.75
N ARG A 64 15.92 12.43 1.56
CA ARG A 64 16.04 13.90 1.51
C ARG A 64 15.60 14.42 0.15
N ALA A 65 15.32 15.72 0.07
CA ALA A 65 14.91 16.39 -1.17
C ALA A 65 15.97 16.30 -2.29
N ASP A 66 17.25 16.14 -1.94
CA ASP A 66 18.34 15.88 -2.89
C ASP A 66 18.40 14.42 -3.38
N GLY A 67 17.45 13.58 -2.96
CA GLY A 67 17.35 12.18 -3.31
C GLY A 67 18.25 11.25 -2.51
N ALA A 68 19.08 11.76 -1.59
CA ALA A 68 19.93 10.92 -0.76
C ALA A 68 19.18 10.35 0.44
N PHE A 69 19.57 9.15 0.88
CA PHE A 69 19.07 8.57 2.13
C PHE A 69 19.46 9.43 3.35
N ALA A 70 18.65 9.37 4.40
CA ALA A 70 18.80 10.17 5.61
C ALA A 70 20.05 9.78 6.40
N GLN A 71 20.36 8.48 6.47
CA GLN A 71 21.50 7.95 7.22
C GLN A 71 22.42 7.14 6.32
N SER A 72 23.74 7.24 6.56
CA SER A 72 24.69 6.35 5.90
C SER A 72 24.63 4.93 6.51
N PRO A 73 25.04 3.88 5.78
CA PRO A 73 25.07 2.52 6.31
C PRO A 73 25.91 2.33 7.57
N ARG A 74 26.90 3.21 7.81
CA ARG A 74 27.74 3.18 9.00
C ARG A 74 27.03 3.75 10.24
N GLU A 75 26.08 4.65 10.04
CA GLU A 75 25.38 5.36 11.11
C GLU A 75 24.03 4.70 11.45
N TYR A 76 23.47 3.96 10.50
CA TYR A 76 22.17 3.32 10.64
C TYR A 76 22.21 2.16 11.66
N ASP A 77 21.23 2.16 12.58
CA ASP A 77 20.95 1.03 13.47
C ASP A 77 19.41 0.84 13.51
N PRO A 78 18.87 -0.28 12.99
CA PRO A 78 17.42 -0.50 12.86
C PRO A 78 16.70 -0.59 14.21
N ARG A 79 17.43 -0.67 15.33
CA ARG A 79 16.86 -0.67 16.68
C ARG A 79 16.66 0.73 17.24
N THR A 80 17.16 1.76 16.57
CA THR A 80 17.04 3.15 17.05
C THR A 80 15.62 3.65 16.81
N TRP A 81 14.96 4.08 17.88
CA TRP A 81 13.58 4.56 17.82
C TRP A 81 13.46 6.02 17.36
N GLY A 82 12.38 6.32 16.66
CA GLY A 82 12.06 7.67 16.19
C GLY A 82 12.84 8.09 14.95
N GLY A 83 12.88 9.40 14.68
CA GLY A 83 13.50 9.96 13.46
C GLY A 83 12.55 9.80 12.28
N ASP A 84 12.89 8.91 11.35
CA ASP A 84 12.05 8.60 10.19
C ASP A 84 10.82 7.73 10.56
N TYR A 85 10.86 7.11 11.74
CA TYR A 85 9.84 6.20 12.26
C TYR A 85 9.05 6.87 13.37
N THR A 86 7.76 6.54 13.49
CA THR A 86 6.90 7.02 14.57
C THR A 86 6.63 5.87 15.54
N GLU A 87 6.92 6.10 16.83
CA GLU A 87 6.65 5.21 17.97
C GLU A 87 7.17 3.77 17.80
N THR A 88 8.22 3.64 17.00
CA THR A 88 8.93 2.38 16.80
C THR A 88 10.30 2.68 16.16
N ASN A 89 10.92 1.65 15.59
CA ASN A 89 12.22 1.68 14.94
C ASN A 89 12.17 1.06 13.52
N GLY A 90 13.33 0.94 12.89
CA GLY A 90 13.44 0.41 11.53
C GLY A 90 12.96 -1.03 11.36
N TRP A 91 13.00 -1.85 12.41
CA TRP A 91 12.53 -3.24 12.34
C TRP A 91 11.04 -3.37 12.06
N ASN A 92 10.20 -2.56 12.68
CA ASN A 92 8.75 -2.62 12.45
C ASN A 92 8.37 -2.01 11.09
N PHE A 93 9.15 -1.03 10.60
CA PHE A 93 8.96 -0.49 9.26
C PHE A 93 9.60 -1.32 8.14
N ALA A 94 10.45 -2.31 8.47
CA ALA A 94 11.13 -3.17 7.50
C ALA A 94 10.17 -3.90 6.55
N PHE A 95 8.90 -4.01 6.95
CA PHE A 95 7.89 -4.77 6.24
C PHE A 95 6.62 -3.94 5.93
N HIS A 96 6.76 -2.62 5.83
CA HIS A 96 5.65 -1.68 5.69
C HIS A 96 5.13 -1.51 4.25
N ALA A 97 4.89 -2.63 3.58
CA ALA A 97 4.27 -2.69 2.24
C ALA A 97 3.29 -3.89 2.13
N PRO A 98 2.29 -4.00 3.02
CA PRO A 98 1.37 -5.15 3.09
C PRO A 98 0.53 -5.34 1.82
N HIS A 99 0.36 -4.30 1.01
CA HIS A 99 -0.36 -4.36 -0.26
C HIS A 99 0.41 -5.11 -1.35
N ASP A 100 1.74 -5.25 -1.24
CA ASP A 100 2.60 -5.74 -2.31
C ASP A 100 3.70 -6.70 -1.81
N GLY A 101 3.30 -7.86 -1.30
CA GLY A 101 4.24 -8.82 -0.71
C GLY A 101 5.28 -9.38 -1.68
N GLU A 102 4.96 -9.59 -2.96
CA GLU A 102 5.95 -9.97 -3.98
C GLU A 102 6.99 -8.86 -4.23
N GLY A 103 6.53 -7.61 -4.32
CA GLY A 103 7.44 -6.48 -4.50
C GLY A 103 8.37 -6.29 -3.29
N LEU A 104 7.83 -6.43 -2.08
CA LEU A 104 8.63 -6.45 -0.85
C LEU A 104 9.65 -7.59 -0.87
N ALA A 105 9.23 -8.80 -1.28
CA ALA A 105 10.15 -9.92 -1.42
C ALA A 105 11.26 -9.62 -2.44
N ALA A 106 10.94 -9.02 -3.59
CA ALA A 106 11.92 -8.67 -4.61
C ALA A 106 12.95 -7.62 -4.12
N LEU A 107 12.57 -6.70 -3.23
CA LEU A 107 13.51 -5.77 -2.58
C LEU A 107 14.53 -6.50 -1.69
N TYR A 108 14.11 -7.54 -0.97
CA TYR A 108 14.99 -8.38 -0.15
C TYR A 108 15.74 -9.46 -0.92
N GLY A 109 15.49 -9.63 -2.23
CA GLY A 109 16.13 -10.65 -3.06
C GLY A 109 15.35 -11.96 -3.20
N GLY A 110 14.07 -11.96 -2.87
CA GLY A 110 13.12 -13.06 -3.07
C GLY A 110 12.41 -13.50 -1.80
N ARG A 111 11.41 -14.38 -1.93
CA ARG A 111 10.59 -14.87 -0.81
C ARG A 111 11.41 -15.53 0.31
N GLU A 112 12.43 -16.30 -0.03
CA GLU A 112 13.34 -16.94 0.95
C GLU A 112 14.10 -15.90 1.79
N MET A 113 14.61 -14.83 1.16
CA MET A 113 15.30 -13.78 1.88
C MET A 113 14.34 -12.97 2.77
N LEU A 114 13.15 -12.65 2.27
CA LEU A 114 12.12 -12.01 3.08
C LEU A 114 11.70 -12.89 4.27
N ARG A 115 11.55 -14.20 4.08
CA ARG A 115 11.28 -15.15 5.17
C ARG A 115 12.37 -15.09 6.23
N GLY A 116 13.64 -15.16 5.83
CA GLY A 116 14.77 -15.06 6.76
C GLY A 116 14.79 -13.74 7.54
N ARG A 117 14.39 -12.63 6.91
CA ARG A 117 14.28 -11.32 7.59
C ARG A 117 13.12 -11.25 8.58
N LEU A 118 11.96 -11.84 8.25
CA LEU A 118 10.86 -11.99 9.20
C LEU A 118 11.28 -12.86 10.39
N GLU A 119 11.96 -13.97 10.15
CA GLU A 119 12.50 -14.82 11.22
C GLU A 119 13.52 -14.05 12.08
N GLU A 120 14.45 -13.28 11.48
CA GLU A 120 15.39 -12.44 12.21
C GLU A 120 14.68 -11.39 13.10
N PHE A 121 13.60 -10.78 12.61
CA PHE A 121 12.76 -9.85 13.35
C PHE A 121 12.19 -10.48 14.63
N PHE A 122 11.61 -11.68 14.55
CA PHE A 122 11.07 -12.39 15.72
C PHE A 122 12.15 -12.94 16.67
N HIS A 123 13.41 -13.09 16.23
CA HIS A 123 14.53 -13.54 17.06
C HIS A 123 15.36 -12.42 17.68
N THR A 124 15.36 -11.22 17.08
CA THR A 124 16.18 -10.09 17.55
C THR A 124 15.54 -9.43 18.76
N PRO A 125 16.13 -9.43 19.97
CA PRO A 125 15.46 -8.89 21.15
C PRO A 125 15.31 -7.36 21.12
N GLU A 126 14.11 -6.83 21.38
CA GLU A 126 13.92 -5.44 21.81
C GLU A 126 14.36 -5.29 23.27
N ARG A 127 15.14 -4.24 23.57
CA ARG A 127 15.81 -4.01 24.85
C ARG A 127 15.36 -2.75 25.58
N ALA A 128 14.62 -1.88 24.91
CA ALA A 128 14.24 -0.55 25.39
C ALA A 128 15.47 0.27 25.83
N ASP A 129 16.55 0.26 25.03
CA ASP A 129 17.82 0.94 25.35
C ASP A 129 18.30 1.89 24.25
N ARG A 130 17.57 2.01 23.13
CA ARG A 130 17.89 2.90 22.00
C ARG A 130 16.79 3.94 21.73
N PRO A 131 16.63 4.95 22.60
CA PRO A 131 15.55 5.93 22.49
C PRO A 131 15.62 6.81 21.23
N GLY A 132 16.79 6.87 20.59
CA GLY A 132 17.01 7.64 19.38
C GLY A 132 16.57 9.10 19.52
N SER A 133 15.67 9.54 18.64
CA SER A 133 15.23 10.94 18.58
C SER A 133 14.34 11.38 19.74
N TYR A 134 13.77 10.45 20.52
CA TYR A 134 12.86 10.77 21.63
C TYR A 134 13.59 11.36 22.85
N GLY A 135 14.92 11.26 22.93
CA GLY A 135 15.71 11.82 24.03
C GLY A 135 15.55 11.09 25.38
N GLY A 136 14.72 10.05 25.45
CA GLY A 136 14.46 9.23 26.62
C GLY A 136 13.61 8.00 26.28
N ILE A 137 13.54 7.05 27.21
CA ILE A 137 12.70 5.85 27.06
C ILE A 137 11.23 6.24 27.22
N ILE A 138 10.42 5.98 26.19
CA ILE A 138 8.96 6.11 26.21
C ILE A 138 8.31 4.77 26.60
N HIS A 139 7.00 4.75 26.87
CA HIS A 139 6.35 3.57 27.43
C HIS A 139 6.28 2.41 26.42
N GLU A 140 6.06 2.73 25.14
CA GLU A 140 5.98 1.83 24.00
C GLU A 140 7.25 0.98 23.86
N MET A 141 8.42 1.56 24.17
CA MET A 141 9.70 0.82 24.18
C MET A 141 9.72 -0.25 25.27
N VAL A 142 9.25 0.11 26.48
CA VAL A 142 9.22 -0.79 27.64
C VAL A 142 8.23 -1.92 27.42
N GLU A 143 7.08 -1.61 26.82
CA GLU A 143 6.01 -2.54 26.46
C GLU A 143 6.46 -3.49 25.36
N ALA A 144 7.06 -3.00 24.28
CA ALA A 144 7.61 -3.82 23.20
C ALA A 144 8.66 -4.81 23.72
N ARG A 145 9.54 -4.38 24.63
CA ARG A 145 10.48 -5.29 25.33
C ARG A 145 9.73 -6.33 26.18
N ALA A 146 8.62 -5.96 26.81
CA ALA A 146 7.85 -6.86 27.67
C ALA A 146 7.11 -7.95 26.88
N VAL A 147 6.80 -7.72 25.59
CA VAL A 147 6.21 -8.73 24.69
C VAL A 147 7.10 -9.99 24.60
N ARG A 148 8.43 -9.83 24.57
CA ARG A 148 9.42 -10.93 24.49
C ARG A 148 9.16 -11.88 23.32
N MET A 149 8.96 -11.32 22.13
CA MET A 149 8.84 -12.03 20.85
C MET A 149 9.73 -11.37 19.78
N GLY A 150 10.96 -11.02 20.17
CA GLY A 150 11.91 -10.32 19.31
C GLY A 150 11.66 -8.82 19.23
N GLN A 151 11.66 -8.27 18.01
CA GLN A 151 11.32 -6.88 17.68
C GLN A 151 9.82 -6.68 17.48
N PHE A 152 9.03 -7.77 17.50
CA PHE A 152 7.58 -7.72 17.40
C PHE A 152 6.97 -7.02 18.63
N GLY A 153 6.66 -5.73 18.46
CA GLY A 153 6.02 -4.90 19.45
C GLY A 153 4.49 -4.96 19.32
N MET A 154 3.87 -6.12 19.60
CA MET A 154 2.40 -6.27 19.62
C MET A 154 1.69 -5.28 20.56
N SER A 155 2.43 -4.56 21.39
CA SER A 155 1.92 -3.45 22.19
C SER A 155 1.61 -2.19 21.38
N ASN A 156 2.00 -2.12 20.09
CA ASN A 156 1.84 -0.93 19.24
C ASN A 156 1.50 -1.29 17.78
N GLN A 157 0.70 -0.45 17.12
CA GLN A 157 0.06 -0.71 15.83
C GLN A 157 1.01 -1.01 14.65
N PRO A 158 2.18 -0.35 14.51
CA PRO A 158 3.07 -0.61 13.36
C PRO A 158 3.53 -2.06 13.24
N SER A 159 3.36 -2.87 14.30
CA SER A 159 3.75 -4.29 14.30
C SER A 159 2.62 -5.23 13.87
N HIS A 160 1.36 -4.81 13.98
CA HIS A 160 0.19 -5.69 14.02
C HIS A 160 -0.02 -6.52 12.74
N HIS A 161 0.43 -6.01 11.60
CA HIS A 161 0.30 -6.68 10.30
C HIS A 161 1.44 -7.65 9.98
N ILE A 162 2.59 -7.52 10.64
CA ILE A 162 3.83 -8.22 10.30
C ILE A 162 3.70 -9.75 10.31
N PRO A 163 3.02 -10.41 11.29
CA PRO A 163 2.85 -11.86 11.27
C PRO A 163 2.21 -12.37 9.97
N PHE A 164 1.31 -11.59 9.38
CA PHE A 164 0.55 -12.00 8.20
C PHE A 164 1.37 -11.96 6.92
N LEU A 165 2.54 -11.32 6.92
CA LEU A 165 3.45 -11.34 5.77
C LEU A 165 4.07 -12.71 5.51
N PHE A 166 4.03 -13.62 6.49
CA PHE A 166 4.38 -15.02 6.25
C PHE A 166 3.49 -15.70 5.18
N HIS A 167 2.29 -15.18 4.94
CA HIS A 167 1.42 -15.66 3.84
C HIS A 167 2.06 -15.42 2.47
N HIS A 168 2.74 -14.29 2.27
CA HIS A 168 3.38 -13.94 1.01
C HIS A 168 4.66 -14.74 0.74
N VAL A 169 5.31 -15.27 1.79
CA VAL A 169 6.48 -16.15 1.64
C VAL A 169 6.12 -17.64 1.67
N GLY A 170 4.83 -17.98 1.61
CA GLY A 170 4.37 -19.37 1.57
C GLY A 170 4.54 -20.13 2.89
N ALA A 171 4.48 -19.42 4.02
CA ALA A 171 4.57 -19.98 5.37
C ALA A 171 3.40 -19.54 6.29
N PRO A 172 2.13 -19.62 5.86
CA PRO A 172 0.98 -19.15 6.66
C PRO A 172 0.85 -19.83 8.05
N GLU A 173 1.45 -21.00 8.23
CA GLU A 173 1.56 -21.67 9.52
C GLU A 173 2.32 -20.84 10.56
N GLU A 174 3.35 -20.09 10.17
CA GLU A 174 4.12 -19.23 11.08
C GLU A 174 3.27 -18.07 11.58
N ALA A 175 2.49 -17.44 10.69
CA ALA A 175 1.52 -16.43 11.08
C ALA A 175 0.55 -16.95 12.14
N SER A 176 0.01 -18.16 11.92
CA SER A 176 -0.95 -18.78 12.83
C SER A 176 -0.33 -19.12 14.19
N ARG A 177 0.92 -19.61 14.23
CA ARG A 177 1.66 -19.87 15.47
C ARG A 177 1.93 -18.60 16.26
N ILE A 178 2.36 -17.53 15.59
CA ILE A 178 2.61 -16.24 16.22
C ILE A 178 1.31 -15.68 16.82
N VAL A 179 0.22 -15.67 16.05
CA VAL A 179 -1.10 -15.21 16.53
C VAL A 179 -1.60 -16.04 17.71
N ARG A 180 -1.42 -17.37 17.68
CA ARG A 180 -1.76 -18.25 18.81
C ARG A 180 -0.97 -17.89 20.07
N GLU A 181 0.33 -17.65 19.93
CA GLU A 181 1.21 -17.24 21.04
C GLU A 181 0.79 -15.89 21.62
N VAL A 182 0.39 -14.93 20.78
CA VAL A 182 -0.15 -13.63 21.19
C VAL A 182 -1.42 -13.80 22.02
N HIS A 183 -2.42 -14.54 21.53
CA HIS A 183 -3.66 -14.79 22.27
C HIS A 183 -3.40 -15.46 23.62
N ARG A 184 -2.41 -16.35 23.69
CA ARG A 184 -2.08 -17.11 24.90
C ARG A 184 -1.38 -16.25 25.97
N ARG A 185 -0.59 -15.25 25.57
CA ARG A 185 0.33 -14.55 26.48
C ARG A 185 0.02 -13.08 26.71
N LEU A 186 -0.52 -12.38 25.72
CA LEU A 186 -0.48 -10.92 25.70
C LEU A 186 -1.83 -10.28 26.07
N PHE A 187 -2.92 -11.00 25.88
CA PHE A 187 -4.27 -10.57 26.27
C PHE A 187 -4.73 -11.32 27.53
N VAL A 188 -3.97 -11.14 28.61
CA VAL A 188 -4.16 -11.82 29.90
C VAL A 188 -4.11 -10.79 31.02
N GLY A 189 -4.69 -11.06 32.18
CA GLY A 189 -4.61 -10.14 33.32
C GLY A 189 -5.74 -9.12 33.35
N GLU A 190 -6.83 -9.38 32.61
CA GLU A 190 -8.08 -8.64 32.63
C GLU A 190 -8.64 -8.48 34.05
N GLN A 191 -8.44 -9.51 34.90
CA GLN A 191 -8.90 -9.53 36.30
C GLN A 191 -8.17 -8.52 37.21
N ILE A 192 -7.02 -8.01 36.77
CA ILE A 192 -6.21 -7.03 37.51
C ILE A 192 -6.02 -5.72 36.74
N GLY A 193 -6.78 -5.50 35.67
CA GLY A 193 -6.72 -4.28 34.87
C GLY A 193 -5.49 -4.17 33.96
N GLN A 194 -4.85 -5.30 33.61
CA GLN A 194 -3.67 -5.37 32.72
C GLN A 194 -3.94 -6.20 31.46
N GLY A 195 -5.18 -6.20 30.97
CA GLY A 195 -5.64 -7.08 29.89
C GLY A 195 -5.10 -6.78 28.49
N TYR A 196 -4.30 -5.72 28.33
CA TYR A 196 -3.70 -5.32 27.06
C TYR A 196 -2.17 -5.22 27.18
N PRO A 197 -1.42 -5.56 26.12
CA PRO A 197 0.04 -5.46 26.10
C PRO A 197 0.56 -4.01 25.97
N GLY A 198 -0.29 -3.06 25.58
CA GLY A 198 0.00 -1.63 25.40
C GLY A 198 -1.31 -0.84 25.38
N ASP A 199 -1.29 0.34 24.74
CA ASP A 199 -2.49 1.14 24.55
C ASP A 199 -3.53 0.42 23.68
N GLU A 200 -4.81 0.53 24.03
CA GLU A 200 -5.90 -0.18 23.33
C GLU A 200 -6.26 0.49 21.99
N ASP A 201 -6.03 1.79 21.91
CA ASP A 201 -6.22 2.67 20.76
C ASP A 201 -7.57 2.54 20.05
N ASN A 202 -8.60 2.95 20.78
CA ASN A 202 -9.92 3.29 20.25
C ASN A 202 -10.63 2.14 19.51
N GLY A 203 -10.35 0.90 19.91
CA GLY A 203 -10.90 -0.29 19.27
C GLY A 203 -9.96 -0.99 18.30
N GLU A 204 -8.80 -0.43 17.94
CA GLU A 204 -7.88 -1.06 17.00
C GLU A 204 -7.38 -2.40 17.55
N MET A 205 -6.80 -2.41 18.76
CA MET A 205 -6.20 -3.62 19.31
C MET A 205 -7.27 -4.65 19.70
N SER A 206 -8.43 -4.18 20.17
CA SER A 206 -9.61 -5.02 20.39
C SER A 206 -10.11 -5.67 19.09
N ALA A 207 -10.14 -4.93 17.98
CA ALA A 207 -10.55 -5.44 16.68
C ALA A 207 -9.52 -6.43 16.13
N TRP A 208 -8.22 -6.17 16.30
CA TRP A 208 -7.15 -7.12 16.00
C TRP A 208 -7.43 -8.45 16.68
N TRP A 209 -7.61 -8.44 18.01
CA TRP A 209 -7.88 -9.65 18.78
C TRP A 209 -9.15 -10.37 18.32
N LEU A 210 -10.24 -9.64 18.08
CA LEU A 210 -11.51 -10.22 17.68
C LEU A 210 -11.42 -10.89 16.31
N LEU A 211 -10.83 -10.20 15.33
CA LEU A 211 -10.71 -10.71 13.96
C LEU A 211 -9.78 -11.92 13.92
N THR A 212 -8.62 -11.87 14.59
CA THR A 212 -7.70 -13.01 14.62
C THR A 212 -8.24 -14.18 15.42
N ALA A 213 -9.06 -13.94 16.45
CA ALA A 213 -9.79 -15.00 17.16
C ALA A 213 -10.82 -15.71 16.27
N LEU A 214 -11.39 -15.01 15.29
CA LEU A 214 -12.22 -15.61 14.23
C LEU A 214 -11.38 -16.31 13.14
N GLY A 215 -10.05 -16.10 13.13
CA GLY A 215 -9.14 -16.61 12.12
C GLY A 215 -9.00 -15.71 10.89
N LEU A 216 -9.36 -14.43 10.98
CA LEU A 216 -9.40 -13.49 9.87
C LEU A 216 -8.52 -12.27 10.15
N TYR A 217 -7.79 -11.77 9.15
CA TYR A 217 -7.08 -10.48 9.26
C TYR A 217 -7.10 -9.69 7.94
N PRO A 218 -7.54 -8.42 7.93
CA PRO A 218 -7.66 -7.61 6.71
C PRO A 218 -6.33 -6.93 6.33
N LEU A 219 -5.32 -7.72 5.96
CA LEU A 219 -3.97 -7.19 5.66
C LEU A 219 -3.96 -6.19 4.50
N GLN A 220 -4.67 -6.52 3.41
CA GLN A 220 -4.70 -5.72 2.19
C GLN A 220 -5.96 -4.86 2.16
N LEU A 221 -5.90 -3.72 2.86
CA LEU A 221 -7.01 -2.80 3.05
C LEU A 221 -7.70 -2.42 1.72
N GLY A 222 -9.03 -2.28 1.76
CA GLY A 222 -9.85 -1.89 0.60
C GLY A 222 -10.11 -3.01 -0.42
N THR A 223 -9.38 -4.13 -0.36
CA THR A 223 -9.51 -5.22 -1.35
C THR A 223 -10.68 -6.16 -1.08
N GLY A 224 -11.20 -6.19 0.15
CA GLY A 224 -12.19 -7.17 0.58
C GLY A 224 -11.61 -8.54 0.94
N ARG A 225 -10.28 -8.71 0.97
CA ARG A 225 -9.63 -9.98 1.31
C ARG A 225 -9.25 -10.06 2.79
N TYR A 226 -9.34 -11.27 3.35
CA TYR A 226 -8.87 -11.61 4.69
C TYR A 226 -7.80 -12.69 4.60
N HIS A 227 -6.72 -12.53 5.35
CA HIS A 227 -5.69 -13.54 5.56
C HIS A 227 -6.13 -14.49 6.67
N LEU A 228 -5.88 -15.78 6.48
CA LEU A 228 -6.42 -16.85 7.31
C LEU A 228 -5.38 -17.32 8.33
N VAL A 229 -5.76 -17.27 9.60
CA VAL A 229 -5.00 -17.87 10.70
C VAL A 229 -5.87 -18.82 11.50
N ALA A 230 -5.26 -19.72 12.26
CA ALA A 230 -6.02 -20.70 13.05
C ALA A 230 -7.00 -20.01 14.02
N PRO A 231 -8.33 -20.25 13.88
CA PRO A 231 -9.33 -19.66 14.77
C PRO A 231 -9.12 -20.07 16.22
N LEU A 232 -9.48 -19.18 17.16
CA LEU A 232 -9.31 -19.43 18.59
C LEU A 232 -10.36 -20.42 19.12
N PHE A 233 -11.58 -20.39 18.57
CA PHE A 233 -12.71 -21.18 19.05
C PHE A 233 -13.10 -22.32 18.11
N PRO A 234 -13.52 -23.49 18.63
CA PRO A 234 -14.00 -24.60 17.80
C PRO A 234 -15.18 -24.26 16.90
N ARG A 235 -15.97 -23.27 17.32
CA ARG A 235 -17.11 -22.76 16.56
C ARG A 235 -17.37 -21.30 16.91
N ALA A 236 -17.51 -20.48 15.87
CA ALA A 236 -18.05 -19.12 15.95
C ALA A 236 -19.18 -18.95 14.93
N THR A 237 -20.22 -18.19 15.31
CA THR A 237 -21.28 -17.77 14.39
C THR A 237 -21.27 -16.25 14.33
N VAL A 238 -21.13 -15.68 13.15
CA VAL A 238 -21.17 -14.24 12.92
C VAL A 238 -22.53 -13.89 12.34
N HIS A 239 -23.14 -12.83 12.87
CA HIS A 239 -24.42 -12.29 12.40
C HIS A 239 -24.16 -10.91 11.77
N PRO A 240 -23.91 -10.83 10.44
CA PRO A 240 -23.67 -9.55 9.79
C PRO A 240 -24.91 -8.65 9.84
N LEU A 241 -24.69 -7.33 9.92
CA LEU A 241 -25.79 -6.39 9.79
C LEU A 241 -26.36 -6.48 8.36
N GLY A 242 -27.65 -6.82 8.25
CA GLY A 242 -28.34 -6.91 6.96
C GLY A 242 -27.94 -8.09 6.07
N GLY A 243 -27.26 -9.11 6.62
CA GLY A 243 -26.86 -10.31 5.89
C GLY A 243 -27.24 -11.60 6.63
N GLU A 244 -27.19 -12.72 5.92
CA GLU A 244 -27.37 -14.03 6.53
C GLU A 244 -26.20 -14.37 7.46
N PRO A 245 -26.46 -15.04 8.61
CA PRO A 245 -25.39 -15.49 9.50
C PRO A 245 -24.48 -16.52 8.82
N PHE A 246 -23.20 -16.48 9.14
CA PHE A 246 -22.23 -17.48 8.70
C PHE A 246 -21.50 -18.10 9.89
N ALA A 247 -20.93 -19.29 9.69
CA ALA A 247 -20.27 -20.03 10.76
C ALA A 247 -18.85 -20.41 10.36
N ILE A 248 -17.93 -20.28 11.33
CA ILE A 248 -16.56 -20.78 11.26
C ILE A 248 -16.48 -21.94 12.24
N THR A 249 -16.04 -23.10 11.76
CA THR A 249 -15.89 -24.32 12.56
C THR A 249 -14.52 -24.92 12.36
N THR A 250 -13.95 -25.48 13.42
CA THR A 250 -12.65 -26.15 13.35
C THR A 250 -12.75 -27.59 13.82
N GLU A 251 -12.00 -28.47 13.17
CA GLU A 251 -11.67 -29.82 13.63
C GLU A 251 -10.18 -29.83 13.99
N ALA A 252 -9.84 -30.22 15.22
CA ALA A 252 -8.47 -30.24 15.74
C ALA A 252 -8.31 -31.43 16.71
N GLU A 253 -7.10 -31.98 16.80
CA GLU A 253 -6.80 -33.02 17.80
C GLU A 253 -6.54 -32.41 19.17
N ASP A 254 -5.81 -31.28 19.21
CA ASP A 254 -5.55 -30.47 20.39
C ASP A 254 -6.10 -29.03 20.20
N PRO A 255 -6.77 -28.42 21.20
CA PRO A 255 -7.16 -27.02 21.15
C PRO A 255 -6.01 -26.01 20.92
N GLN A 256 -4.75 -26.42 21.12
CA GLN A 256 -3.55 -25.63 20.83
C GLN A 256 -3.05 -25.77 19.39
N ASP A 257 -3.61 -26.69 18.59
CA ASP A 257 -3.26 -26.86 17.19
C ASP A 257 -3.44 -25.54 16.44
N ALA A 258 -2.37 -25.10 15.76
CA ALA A 258 -2.29 -23.79 15.15
C ALA A 258 -2.00 -23.84 13.64
N CYS A 259 -1.77 -25.01 13.05
CA CYS A 259 -1.52 -25.11 11.61
C CYS A 259 -2.83 -25.46 10.89
N ILE A 260 -3.29 -24.60 9.97
CA ILE A 260 -4.39 -24.96 9.07
C ILE A 260 -3.85 -25.95 8.04
N THR A 261 -4.51 -27.10 7.91
CA THR A 261 -4.11 -28.18 6.98
C THR A 261 -5.11 -28.39 5.85
N ALA A 262 -6.36 -27.95 6.04
CA ALA A 262 -7.38 -27.90 5.01
C ALA A 262 -8.48 -26.91 5.40
N MET A 263 -9.15 -26.35 4.39
CA MET A 263 -10.35 -25.54 4.56
C MET A 263 -11.38 -25.88 3.49
N SER A 264 -12.65 -25.72 3.83
CA SER A 264 -13.75 -25.74 2.86
C SER A 264 -14.76 -24.62 3.14
N VAL A 265 -15.37 -24.12 2.07
CA VAL A 265 -16.48 -23.16 2.10
C VAL A 265 -17.69 -23.84 1.48
N ASP A 266 -18.74 -24.05 2.27
CA ASP A 266 -19.95 -24.80 1.86
C ASP A 266 -19.64 -26.17 1.25
N GLY A 267 -18.62 -26.85 1.80
CA GLY A 267 -18.17 -28.17 1.37
C GLY A 267 -17.30 -28.19 0.10
N ARG A 268 -16.99 -27.03 -0.48
CA ARG A 268 -16.01 -26.91 -1.57
C ARG A 268 -14.62 -26.63 -0.99
N GLU A 269 -13.61 -27.33 -1.47
CA GLU A 269 -12.24 -27.15 -1.00
C GLU A 269 -11.75 -25.72 -1.29
N HIS A 270 -11.03 -25.16 -0.33
CA HIS A 270 -10.38 -23.87 -0.41
C HIS A 270 -8.89 -24.07 -0.11
N HIS A 271 -8.04 -23.67 -1.06
CA HIS A 271 -6.60 -23.98 -1.04
C HIS A 271 -5.74 -22.76 -0.73
N ASP A 272 -6.33 -21.58 -0.70
CA ASP A 272 -5.64 -20.32 -0.48
C ASP A 272 -5.53 -19.98 1.02
N SER A 273 -4.47 -19.27 1.40
CA SER A 273 -4.30 -18.76 2.77
C SER A 273 -5.07 -17.46 3.02
N TRP A 274 -5.98 -17.11 2.11
CA TRP A 274 -6.75 -15.88 2.12
C TRP A 274 -8.13 -16.14 1.51
N ILE A 275 -9.13 -15.35 1.91
CA ILE A 275 -10.52 -15.50 1.46
C ILE A 275 -11.13 -14.15 1.12
N GLU A 276 -11.99 -14.11 0.10
CA GLU A 276 -12.76 -12.91 -0.25
C GLU A 276 -13.92 -12.68 0.72
N HIS A 277 -14.26 -11.43 0.98
CA HIS A 277 -15.39 -11.05 1.84
C HIS A 277 -16.72 -11.66 1.34
N THR A 278 -16.86 -11.83 0.03
CA THR A 278 -18.05 -12.43 -0.60
C THR A 278 -18.20 -13.91 -0.27
N GLU A 279 -17.09 -14.62 -0.01
CA GLU A 279 -17.06 -16.04 0.34
C GLU A 279 -17.35 -16.28 1.83
N LEU A 280 -17.22 -15.24 2.69
CA LEU A 280 -17.56 -15.34 4.11
C LEU A 280 -19.04 -15.64 4.37
N ARG A 281 -19.92 -15.58 3.37
CA ARG A 281 -21.35 -15.87 3.54
C ARG A 281 -21.67 -17.37 3.69
N GLY A 282 -20.69 -18.25 3.47
CA GLY A 282 -20.85 -19.71 3.58
C GLY A 282 -20.51 -20.29 4.97
N ARG A 283 -20.54 -21.62 5.07
CA ARG A 283 -20.00 -22.36 6.22
C ARG A 283 -18.52 -22.64 6.00
N LEU A 284 -17.68 -22.00 6.79
CA LEU A 284 -16.24 -22.20 6.79
C LEU A 284 -15.91 -23.35 7.74
N HIS A 285 -15.21 -24.35 7.23
CA HIS A 285 -14.74 -25.49 8.01
C HIS A 285 -13.25 -25.68 7.80
N LEU A 286 -12.48 -25.59 8.90
CA LEU A 286 -11.02 -25.68 8.91
C LEU A 286 -10.58 -26.93 9.67
N ARG A 287 -9.56 -27.64 9.15
CA ARG A 287 -8.85 -28.70 9.88
C ARG A 287 -7.53 -28.15 10.40
N LEU A 288 -7.31 -28.26 11.70
CA LEU A 288 -6.10 -27.79 12.38
C LEU A 288 -5.25 -28.99 12.83
N ALA A 289 -3.95 -28.80 12.85
CA ALA A 289 -2.99 -29.77 13.38
C ALA A 289 -1.80 -29.06 14.05
N ALA A 290 -1.00 -29.83 14.79
CA ALA A 290 0.25 -29.36 15.37
C ALA A 290 1.30 -29.01 14.29
N GLU A 291 1.38 -29.84 13.24
CA GLU A 291 2.38 -29.72 12.17
C GLU A 291 1.76 -29.26 10.84
N PRO A 292 2.51 -28.55 9.99
CA PRO A 292 2.00 -28.04 8.73
C PRO A 292 1.87 -29.16 7.70
N ALA A 293 0.93 -28.99 6.76
CA ALA A 293 0.65 -29.95 5.69
C ALA A 293 0.83 -29.38 4.27
N GLY A 294 1.54 -28.25 4.13
CA GLY A 294 1.73 -27.56 2.85
C GLY A 294 0.45 -26.94 2.28
N TRP A 295 -0.46 -26.50 3.15
CA TRP A 295 -1.71 -25.84 2.78
C TRP A 295 -1.54 -24.31 2.78
N GLY A 296 -2.29 -23.63 1.90
CA GLY A 296 -2.39 -22.17 1.88
C GLY A 296 -1.59 -21.52 0.76
N GLY A 297 -2.25 -21.30 -0.39
CA GLY A 297 -1.75 -20.48 -1.49
C GLY A 297 -1.48 -19.04 -1.09
N ALA A 298 -0.44 -18.43 -1.67
CA ALA A 298 -0.05 -17.06 -1.36
C ALA A 298 -1.10 -16.04 -1.86
N PRO A 299 -1.34 -14.97 -1.11
CA PRO A 299 -2.28 -13.91 -1.50
C PRO A 299 -1.79 -13.08 -2.69
N PRO A 300 -2.71 -12.52 -3.50
CA PRO A 300 -2.36 -11.62 -4.60
C PRO A 300 -1.48 -10.44 -4.14
N SER A 301 -0.52 -10.05 -4.98
CA SER A 301 0.33 -8.86 -4.82
C SER A 301 0.20 -7.94 -6.02
N LEU A 302 0.64 -6.69 -5.91
CA LEU A 302 0.59 -5.75 -7.04
C LEU A 302 1.68 -6.03 -8.07
N SER A 303 2.88 -6.36 -7.60
CA SER A 303 4.02 -6.80 -8.39
C SER A 303 3.91 -8.30 -8.68
N ALA A 304 4.41 -8.73 -9.84
CA ALA A 304 4.47 -10.16 -10.16
C ALA A 304 5.63 -10.85 -9.41
N PRO A 305 5.60 -12.18 -9.23
CA PRO A 305 6.67 -12.90 -8.55
C PRO A 305 8.04 -12.70 -9.21
N GLY A 306 9.00 -12.21 -8.42
CA GLY A 306 10.37 -11.94 -8.88
C GLY A 306 10.57 -10.60 -9.59
N GLU A 307 9.51 -9.83 -9.83
CA GLU A 307 9.60 -8.48 -10.38
C GLU A 307 9.76 -7.46 -9.24
N ARG A 308 10.64 -6.48 -9.46
CA ARG A 308 10.78 -5.36 -8.53
C ARG A 308 9.65 -4.37 -8.78
N PRO A 309 9.19 -3.65 -7.74
CA PRO A 309 8.24 -2.57 -7.93
C PRO A 309 8.81 -1.52 -8.90
N GLU A 310 8.01 -1.10 -9.87
CA GLU A 310 8.35 -0.06 -10.83
C GLU A 310 7.56 1.21 -10.48
N PRO A 311 8.12 2.11 -9.66
CA PRO A 311 7.46 3.36 -9.31
C PRO A 311 7.40 4.30 -10.51
N LEU A 312 6.29 5.03 -10.63
CA LEU A 312 6.17 6.08 -11.64
C LEU A 312 7.24 7.15 -11.42
N ARG A 313 7.89 7.55 -12.51
CA ARG A 313 8.87 8.64 -12.51
C ARG A 313 8.42 9.73 -13.47
N ASP A 314 8.48 10.98 -13.02
CA ASP A 314 8.38 12.11 -13.94
C ASP A 314 9.57 12.13 -14.91
N LEU A 315 9.24 12.17 -16.19
CA LEU A 315 10.21 12.28 -17.27
C LEU A 315 10.96 13.62 -17.20
N PHE A 316 10.33 14.64 -16.62
CA PHE A 316 10.97 15.92 -16.35
C PHE A 316 11.51 15.93 -14.91
N GLY A 317 12.67 16.55 -14.72
CA GLY A 317 13.16 16.85 -13.39
C GLY A 317 12.58 18.19 -12.91
N ALA A 318 12.45 18.36 -11.61
CA ALA A 318 11.97 19.60 -11.03
C ALA A 318 12.79 20.82 -11.52
N ASP A 319 12.12 21.81 -12.08
CA ASP A 319 12.67 23.11 -12.48
C ASP A 319 12.01 24.22 -11.66
N PRO A 320 12.67 24.74 -10.60
CA PRO A 320 12.13 25.79 -9.75
C PRO A 320 11.84 27.13 -10.46
N SER A 321 12.27 27.28 -11.72
CA SER A 321 12.00 28.48 -12.53
C SER A 321 10.76 28.34 -13.41
N ASP A 322 10.21 27.13 -13.55
CA ASP A 322 9.02 26.84 -14.34
C ASP A 322 7.85 26.44 -13.42
N PRO A 323 6.83 27.29 -13.24
CA PRO A 323 5.64 26.96 -12.44
C PRO A 323 4.79 25.79 -12.93
N LEU A 324 5.16 25.12 -14.02
CA LEU A 324 4.51 23.87 -14.45
C LEU A 324 5.30 22.63 -14.09
N LEU A 325 6.57 22.79 -13.70
CA LEU A 325 7.55 21.71 -13.49
C LEU A 325 8.31 21.89 -12.16
N ASP A 326 7.86 22.74 -11.25
CA ASP A 326 8.57 23.05 -9.99
C ASP A 326 8.17 22.16 -8.81
N ASP A 327 7.34 21.14 -9.06
CA ASP A 327 6.72 20.24 -8.06
C ASP A 327 5.93 20.99 -6.96
N ASP A 328 5.39 22.19 -7.26
CA ASP A 328 4.67 23.01 -6.30
C ASP A 328 3.29 23.46 -6.81
N SER A 329 2.25 22.70 -6.44
CA SER A 329 0.83 23.06 -6.69
C SER A 329 0.36 24.43 -6.15
N ARG A 330 1.22 25.21 -5.47
CA ARG A 330 0.93 26.60 -5.04
C ARG A 330 1.37 27.64 -6.07
N THR A 331 2.24 27.31 -7.02
CA THR A 331 2.60 28.17 -8.14
C THR A 331 1.70 27.87 -9.34
N GLU A 332 1.64 28.79 -10.31
CA GLU A 332 0.83 28.59 -11.52
C GLU A 332 1.34 29.43 -12.70
N ARG A 333 1.10 28.94 -13.92
CA ARG A 333 1.32 29.65 -15.18
C ARG A 333 -0.01 30.07 -15.80
N GLU A 334 -0.12 31.33 -16.22
CA GLU A 334 -1.26 31.88 -16.95
C GLU A 334 -0.90 32.16 -18.42
N PHE A 335 -1.78 31.77 -19.34
CA PHE A 335 -1.54 31.87 -20.79
C PHE A 335 -2.31 33.03 -21.45
N GLY A 336 -3.18 33.73 -20.73
CA GLY A 336 -3.96 34.89 -21.21
C GLY A 336 -5.05 34.55 -22.25
N THR A 337 -4.98 33.41 -22.91
CA THR A 337 -5.93 32.88 -23.90
C THR A 337 -6.56 31.58 -23.43
N ARG A 338 -7.69 31.19 -24.05
CA ARG A 338 -8.38 29.92 -23.74
C ARG A 338 -7.71 28.69 -24.35
N SER A 339 -6.72 28.89 -25.20
CA SER A 339 -5.97 27.86 -25.88
C SER A 339 -4.49 28.20 -25.84
N ALA A 340 -3.65 27.18 -25.78
CA ALA A 340 -2.21 27.32 -25.75
C ALA A 340 -1.55 26.04 -26.30
N VAL A 341 -0.35 26.21 -26.86
CA VAL A 341 0.57 25.09 -27.11
C VAL A 341 1.65 25.20 -26.05
N ILE A 342 1.79 24.16 -25.23
CA ILE A 342 2.78 24.08 -24.17
C ILE A 342 3.82 23.06 -24.62
N GLU A 343 4.95 23.55 -25.11
CA GLU A 343 6.11 22.71 -25.43
C GLU A 343 6.80 22.31 -24.11
N LEU A 344 7.05 21.01 -23.93
CA LEU A 344 7.74 20.48 -22.76
C LEU A 344 9.25 20.36 -23.05
N PRO A 345 10.12 20.30 -22.03
CA PRO A 345 11.56 20.14 -22.23
C PRO A 345 11.91 18.93 -23.12
N GLU A 346 12.95 19.06 -23.94
CA GLU A 346 13.48 17.93 -24.71
C GLU A 346 14.14 16.91 -23.78
N LEU A 347 13.81 15.64 -23.99
CA LEU A 347 14.44 14.52 -23.30
C LEU A 347 15.70 14.09 -24.05
N GLY A 348 16.76 13.75 -23.31
CA GLY A 348 18.05 13.34 -23.90
C GLY A 348 18.00 12.01 -24.67
N GLU A 349 16.95 11.22 -24.47
CA GLU A 349 16.70 9.96 -25.18
C GLU A 349 15.18 9.71 -25.30
N PRO A 350 14.71 8.88 -26.25
CA PRO A 350 13.30 8.56 -26.38
C PRO A 350 12.76 7.88 -25.12
N GLN A 351 11.72 8.47 -24.52
CA GLN A 351 11.03 7.93 -23.35
C GLN A 351 9.55 7.75 -23.65
N GLN A 352 8.92 6.73 -23.06
CA GLN A 352 7.51 6.44 -23.23
C GLN A 352 6.74 6.80 -21.95
N ALA A 353 6.06 7.94 -21.95
CA ALA A 353 5.15 8.30 -20.87
C ALA A 353 3.93 7.38 -20.86
N ARG A 354 3.52 6.95 -19.66
CA ARG A 354 2.29 6.18 -19.41
C ARG A 354 1.14 7.09 -18.97
N PHE A 355 1.41 8.10 -18.16
CA PHE A 355 0.41 9.06 -17.70
C PHE A 355 0.79 10.49 -18.04
N LEU A 356 -0.24 11.31 -18.31
CA LEU A 356 -0.20 12.75 -18.19
C LEU A 356 -0.93 13.13 -16.90
N THR A 357 -0.32 13.94 -16.05
CA THR A 357 -1.05 14.61 -14.95
C THR A 357 -1.22 16.09 -15.28
N LEU A 358 -2.34 16.67 -14.86
CA LEU A 358 -2.57 18.10 -14.89
C LEU A 358 -3.06 18.53 -13.52
N THR A 359 -2.41 19.54 -12.93
CA THR A 359 -2.86 20.13 -11.65
C THR A 359 -3.58 21.45 -11.89
N SER A 360 -4.84 21.54 -11.44
CA SER A 360 -5.64 22.76 -11.57
C SER A 360 -5.08 23.92 -10.74
N SER A 361 -5.30 25.14 -11.23
CA SER A 361 -4.89 26.39 -10.56
C SER A 361 -5.47 26.54 -9.15
N THR A 362 -4.87 27.43 -8.36
CA THR A 362 -5.41 27.90 -7.09
C THR A 362 -6.71 28.71 -7.24
N GLN A 363 -6.94 29.29 -8.43
CA GLN A 363 -8.08 30.14 -8.73
C GLN A 363 -9.17 29.38 -9.49
N THR A 364 -10.41 29.87 -9.39
CA THR A 364 -11.54 29.33 -10.16
C THR A 364 -11.45 29.80 -11.61
N GLY A 365 -11.69 28.88 -12.54
CA GLY A 365 -11.58 29.14 -13.97
C GLY A 365 -10.16 28.91 -14.49
N GLY A 366 -10.02 28.89 -15.81
CA GLY A 366 -8.79 28.59 -16.52
C GLY A 366 -8.46 27.12 -16.66
N ASP A 367 -9.29 26.22 -16.12
CA ASP A 367 -9.06 24.78 -16.24
C ASP A 367 -9.16 24.31 -17.69
N PRO A 368 -8.26 23.42 -18.15
CA PRO A 368 -8.35 22.86 -19.49
C PRO A 368 -9.59 21.96 -19.61
N ILE A 369 -10.33 22.11 -20.71
CA ILE A 369 -11.55 21.32 -21.02
C ILE A 369 -11.23 20.28 -22.09
N ALA A 370 -10.40 20.63 -23.07
CA ALA A 370 -10.02 19.76 -24.17
C ALA A 370 -8.59 20.02 -24.65
N TRP A 371 -7.85 18.96 -24.94
CA TRP A 371 -6.45 19.01 -25.36
C TRP A 371 -6.05 17.78 -26.17
N ARG A 372 -4.90 17.89 -26.83
CA ARG A 372 -4.15 16.76 -27.39
C ARG A 372 -2.78 16.73 -26.74
N LEU A 373 -2.33 15.53 -26.38
CA LEU A 373 -0.93 15.27 -26.09
C LEU A 373 -0.28 14.75 -27.37
N GLU A 374 0.80 15.39 -27.78
CA GLU A 374 1.53 15.03 -29.01
C GLU A 374 2.99 14.74 -28.68
N GLY A 375 3.57 13.78 -29.39
CA GLY A 375 4.96 13.36 -29.27
C GLY A 375 5.70 13.53 -30.60
N SER A 376 7.00 13.74 -30.54
CA SER A 376 7.85 13.89 -31.72
C SER A 376 9.26 13.36 -31.46
N ASP A 377 9.88 12.82 -32.52
CA ASP A 377 11.29 12.38 -32.51
C ASP A 377 12.26 13.51 -32.91
N ASP A 378 11.77 14.59 -33.54
CA ASP A 378 12.58 15.65 -34.15
C ASP A 378 12.13 17.09 -33.80
N GLY A 379 11.04 17.23 -33.03
CA GLY A 379 10.42 18.51 -32.67
C GLY A 379 9.67 19.20 -33.82
N GLN A 380 9.58 18.57 -35.00
CA GLN A 380 8.97 19.13 -36.22
C GLN A 380 7.75 18.32 -36.66
N SER A 381 7.86 17.00 -36.61
CA SER A 381 6.85 16.03 -37.03
C SER A 381 6.16 15.47 -35.79
N TRP A 382 4.88 15.82 -35.61
CA TRP A 382 4.14 15.52 -34.38
C TRP A 382 3.10 14.42 -34.60
N GLU A 383 3.12 13.41 -33.74
CA GLU A 383 2.16 12.30 -33.69
C GLU A 383 1.25 12.45 -32.47
N LEU A 384 -0.03 12.06 -32.61
CA LEU A 384 -1.00 12.10 -31.52
C LEU A 384 -0.74 10.94 -30.55
N LEU A 385 -0.52 11.25 -29.27
CA LEU A 385 -0.39 10.25 -28.20
C LEU A 385 -1.71 10.07 -27.44
N ASP A 386 -2.43 11.18 -27.21
CA ASP A 386 -3.70 11.16 -26.51
C ASP A 386 -4.58 12.37 -26.87
N THR A 387 -5.90 12.22 -26.75
CA THR A 387 -6.86 13.31 -26.94
C THR A 387 -7.93 13.26 -25.87
N ARG A 388 -8.22 14.42 -25.26
CA ARG A 388 -9.23 14.56 -24.22
C ARG A 388 -10.19 15.70 -24.53
N SER A 389 -11.43 15.52 -24.12
CA SER A 389 -12.49 16.52 -24.24
C SER A 389 -13.46 16.41 -23.07
N ALA A 390 -14.26 17.46 -22.86
CA ALA A 390 -15.29 17.52 -21.80
C ALA A 390 -14.74 17.24 -20.39
N GLN A 391 -13.48 17.63 -20.14
CA GLN A 391 -12.86 17.47 -18.84
C GLN A 391 -13.24 18.63 -17.91
N SER A 392 -13.28 18.34 -16.61
CA SER A 392 -13.55 19.31 -15.56
C SER A 392 -12.68 19.03 -14.33
N PHE A 393 -12.45 20.05 -13.50
CA PHE A 393 -11.67 19.97 -12.27
C PHE A 393 -12.53 20.42 -11.11
N ARG A 394 -12.99 19.46 -10.31
CA ARG A 394 -13.93 19.69 -9.21
C ARG A 394 -13.33 20.53 -8.09
N TRP A 395 -12.05 20.34 -7.81
CA TRP A 395 -11.34 21.02 -6.73
C TRP A 395 -10.20 21.89 -7.29
N ARG A 396 -9.72 22.84 -6.48
CA ARG A 396 -8.53 23.65 -6.79
C ARG A 396 -7.29 22.93 -6.31
N ARG A 397 -6.17 23.08 -7.02
CA ARG A 397 -4.96 22.27 -6.82
C ARG A 397 -5.26 20.78 -6.89
N GLN A 398 -6.20 20.42 -7.77
CA GLN A 398 -6.53 19.04 -8.02
C GLN A 398 -5.63 18.53 -9.13
N THR A 399 -4.76 17.59 -8.79
CA THR A 399 -4.06 16.75 -9.77
C THR A 399 -5.04 15.73 -10.33
N ARG A 400 -5.20 15.72 -11.66
CA ARG A 400 -5.95 14.70 -12.38
C ARG A 400 -4.99 13.90 -13.27
N PRO A 401 -4.91 12.57 -13.10
CA PRO A 401 -4.14 11.70 -13.98
C PRO A 401 -4.97 11.26 -15.20
N PHE A 402 -4.31 11.07 -16.33
CA PHE A 402 -4.87 10.58 -17.59
C PHE A 402 -3.91 9.53 -18.16
N GLU A 403 -4.37 8.28 -18.27
CA GLU A 403 -3.57 7.22 -18.89
C GLU A 403 -3.51 7.46 -20.41
N ILE A 404 -2.31 7.48 -20.98
CA ILE A 404 -2.10 7.85 -22.38
C ILE A 404 -2.62 6.72 -23.26
N SER A 405 -3.49 7.04 -24.22
CA SER A 405 -4.20 6.02 -25.03
C SER A 405 -3.33 5.37 -26.12
N SER A 406 -2.34 6.08 -26.65
CA SER A 406 -1.39 5.57 -27.64
C SER A 406 0.05 5.97 -27.29
N PRO A 407 0.60 5.45 -26.17
CA PRO A 407 1.93 5.83 -25.72
C PRO A 407 2.99 5.25 -26.66
N ARG A 408 4.04 6.04 -26.92
CA ARG A 408 5.23 5.60 -27.66
C ARG A 408 6.47 6.34 -27.17
N PRO A 409 7.69 5.81 -27.40
CA PRO A 409 8.92 6.53 -27.10
C PRO A 409 9.07 7.79 -27.97
N CYS A 410 9.34 8.93 -27.34
CA CYS A 410 9.58 10.22 -27.99
C CYS A 410 10.64 11.03 -27.22
N THR A 411 11.35 11.94 -27.87
CA THR A 411 12.25 12.93 -27.22
C THR A 411 11.57 14.26 -26.96
N HIS A 412 10.56 14.61 -27.75
CA HIS A 412 9.79 15.85 -27.60
C HIS A 412 8.33 15.55 -27.30
N HIS A 413 7.74 16.37 -26.44
CA HIS A 413 6.33 16.30 -26.06
C HIS A 413 5.73 17.70 -26.02
N ARG A 414 4.45 17.81 -26.37
CA ARG A 414 3.69 19.05 -26.17
C ARG A 414 2.24 18.80 -25.81
N LEU A 415 1.69 19.69 -25.01
CA LEU A 415 0.27 19.76 -24.70
C LEU A 415 -0.39 20.86 -25.53
N VAL A 416 -1.28 20.47 -26.44
CA VAL A 416 -2.05 21.39 -27.27
C VAL A 416 -3.44 21.55 -26.65
N VAL A 417 -3.60 22.56 -25.77
CA VAL A 417 -4.88 22.89 -25.15
C VAL A 417 -5.74 23.64 -26.15
N SER A 418 -6.87 23.04 -26.54
CA SER A 418 -7.79 23.59 -27.53
C SER A 418 -8.79 24.57 -26.92
N THR A 419 -9.22 24.33 -25.68
CA THR A 419 -10.11 25.25 -24.95
C THR A 419 -10.05 25.00 -23.43
N SER A 420 -10.28 26.05 -22.66
CA SER A 420 -10.34 26.08 -21.20
C SER A 420 -11.51 26.94 -20.67
N GLU A 421 -11.79 26.85 -19.37
CA GLU A 421 -12.83 27.63 -18.66
C GLU A 421 -12.41 29.12 -18.45
N GLY A 422 -12.24 29.88 -19.52
CA GLY A 422 -11.62 31.22 -19.47
C GLY A 422 -10.12 31.14 -19.82
N PRO A 423 -9.33 32.20 -19.59
CA PRO A 423 -7.88 32.17 -19.85
C PRO A 423 -7.21 31.00 -19.13
N LEU A 424 -6.48 30.16 -19.87
CA LEU A 424 -5.87 28.93 -19.37
C LEU A 424 -4.91 29.22 -18.22
N ARG A 425 -5.01 28.42 -17.16
CA ARG A 425 -4.14 28.42 -16.00
C ARG A 425 -3.88 27.00 -15.54
N LEU A 426 -2.63 26.69 -15.25
CA LEU A 426 -2.20 25.39 -14.76
C LEU A 426 -1.15 25.56 -13.67
N ALA A 427 -1.23 24.71 -12.65
CA ALA A 427 -0.25 24.67 -11.56
C ALA A 427 0.87 23.65 -11.83
N GLU A 428 0.62 22.63 -12.64
CA GLU A 428 1.61 21.57 -12.86
C GLU A 428 1.23 20.73 -14.07
N ILE A 429 2.24 20.18 -14.73
CA ILE A 429 2.13 19.16 -15.79
C ILE A 429 3.23 18.14 -15.58
N GLU A 430 2.89 16.87 -15.38
CA GLU A 430 3.88 15.79 -15.33
C GLU A 430 3.63 14.79 -16.46
N LEU A 431 4.70 14.21 -17.00
CA LEU A 431 4.63 13.01 -17.84
C LEU A 431 5.30 11.88 -17.10
N LEU A 432 4.51 10.89 -16.67
CA LEU A 432 4.99 9.83 -15.81
C LEU A 432 5.20 8.55 -16.60
N ALA A 433 6.38 7.93 -16.46
CA ALA A 433 6.74 6.65 -17.06
C ALA A 433 6.95 5.57 -16.01
#